data_AF-A0AAD7FPQ0-F1
#
_entry.id   AF-A0AAD7FPQ0-F1
#
_cell.length_a   1.000
_cell.length_b   1.000
_cell.length_c   1.000
_cell.angle_alpha   90.00
_cell.angle_beta   90.00
_cell.angle_gamma   90.00
#
_symmetry.space_group_name_H-M   'P 1'
#
loop_
_entity.id
_entity.type
_entity.pdbx_description
1 polymer ?
#
loop_
_entity_poly.entity_id
_entity_poly.type
_entity_poly.pdbx_seq_one_letter_code
_entity_poly.pdbx_strand_id
1 'polypeptide(L)'
;MSPSILNCTILGRNNFPYFRVTTDSDSDIPGYTSVRNPEGTAVGLIEWKDQPMVEVRNVFGKQCVSKWLALSCDAGHRIMKVAGEKYIWAPRKGAIYLYPAGTSTPELLARIIRAANGTISLEITPSAISAGLLETCVVATVLLQCGHKID
;
A
#
# COMPACT_ATOMS: atom_id res chain seq x y z
N MET A 1 4.22 11.28 18.97
CA MET A 1 3.54 11.11 17.67
C MET A 1 4.46 10.34 16.75
N SER A 2 4.04 9.18 16.26
CA SER A 2 4.80 8.42 15.26
C SER A 2 4.52 9.03 13.87
N PRO A 3 5.53 9.32 13.04
CA PRO A 3 5.28 9.86 11.71
C PRO A 3 4.51 8.85 10.86
N SER A 4 3.39 9.28 10.28
CA SER A 4 2.53 8.50 9.37
C SER A 4 2.61 9.04 7.95
N ILE A 5 2.25 8.23 6.96
CA ILE A 5 2.19 8.64 5.54
C ILE A 5 0.76 8.89 5.05
N LEU A 6 -0.15 9.22 5.97
CA LEU A 6 -1.55 9.51 5.66
C LEU A 6 -1.75 10.89 4.99
N ASN A 7 -0.75 11.76 5.07
CA ASN A 7 -0.69 13.04 4.37
C ASN A 7 0.71 13.20 3.79
N CYS A 8 0.92 12.76 2.55
CA CYS A 8 2.24 12.80 1.92
C CYS A 8 2.17 12.98 0.40
N THR A 9 3.31 13.33 -0.19
CA THR A 9 3.52 13.32 -1.64
C THR A 9 4.46 12.17 -1.97
N ILE A 10 4.04 11.32 -2.89
CA ILE A 10 4.87 10.25 -3.43
C ILE A 10 5.60 10.83 -4.64
N LEU A 11 6.93 10.81 -4.55
CA LEU A 11 7.80 11.32 -5.60
C LEU A 11 8.18 10.18 -6.54
N GLY A 12 8.08 10.44 -7.85
CA GLY A 12 8.58 9.57 -8.89
C GLY A 12 10.03 9.88 -9.25
N ARG A 13 10.41 9.52 -10.49
CA ARG A 13 11.73 9.84 -11.03
C ARG A 13 11.97 11.36 -10.99
N ASN A 14 13.21 11.75 -10.70
CA ASN A 14 13.64 13.16 -10.65
C ASN A 14 12.86 14.05 -9.65
N ASN A 15 12.32 13.47 -8.58
CA ASN A 15 11.51 14.18 -7.57
C ASN A 15 10.24 14.85 -8.10
N PHE A 16 9.72 14.39 -9.25
CA PHE A 16 8.41 14.86 -9.72
C PHE A 16 7.29 14.24 -8.87
N PRO A 17 6.34 15.04 -8.35
CA PRO A 17 5.16 14.51 -7.69
C PRO A 17 4.41 13.53 -8.59
N TYR A 18 4.18 12.32 -8.09
CA TYR A 18 3.59 11.22 -8.87
C TYR A 18 2.27 10.73 -8.25
N PHE A 19 2.17 10.69 -6.93
CA PHE A 19 0.88 10.56 -6.25
C PHE A 19 0.79 11.53 -5.07
N ARG A 20 -0.43 11.85 -4.67
CA ARG A 20 -0.72 12.58 -3.44
C ARG A 20 -1.63 11.77 -2.54
N VAL A 21 -1.22 11.59 -1.29
CA VAL A 21 -2.02 10.96 -0.24
C VAL A 21 -2.55 12.06 0.67
N THR A 22 -3.86 12.11 0.82
CA THR A 22 -4.54 13.09 1.67
C THR A 22 -5.58 12.41 2.54
N THR A 23 -5.62 12.81 3.80
CA THR A 23 -6.60 12.30 4.76
C THR A 23 -7.50 13.41 5.24
N ASP A 24 -8.80 13.21 5.09
CA ASP A 24 -9.81 14.12 5.65
C ASP A 24 -9.80 13.96 7.18
N SER A 25 -9.49 15.06 7.87
CA SER A 25 -9.07 15.09 9.28
C SER A 25 -10.00 15.91 10.16
N ASP A 26 -11.23 16.19 9.71
CA ASP A 26 -12.23 16.97 10.47
C ASP A 26 -12.74 16.28 11.77
N SER A 27 -12.15 15.16 12.19
CA SER A 27 -12.27 14.61 13.55
C SER A 27 -11.07 13.70 13.87
N ASP A 28 -10.84 13.39 15.15
CA ASP A 28 -9.73 12.55 15.66
C ASP A 28 -9.65 11.12 15.04
N ILE A 29 -10.54 10.78 14.11
CA ILE A 29 -10.52 9.59 13.28
C ILE A 29 -10.53 10.05 11.81
N PRO A 30 -9.46 9.78 11.03
CA PRO A 30 -9.46 9.91 9.58
C PRO A 30 -10.73 9.36 8.93
N GLY A 31 -11.64 10.19 8.42
CA GLY A 31 -12.84 9.64 7.77
C GLY A 31 -12.47 8.84 6.52
N TYR A 32 -11.56 9.41 5.72
CA TYR A 32 -11.09 8.84 4.47
C TYR A 32 -9.66 9.28 4.15
N THR A 33 -8.85 8.35 3.64
CA THR A 33 -7.58 8.65 2.96
C THR A 33 -7.74 8.38 1.47
N SER A 34 -7.46 9.39 0.64
CA SER A 34 -7.44 9.23 -0.82
C SER A 34 -6.01 9.24 -1.36
N VAL A 35 -5.72 8.33 -2.28
CA VAL A 35 -4.52 8.35 -3.12
C VAL A 35 -4.91 8.88 -4.49
N ARG A 36 -4.30 9.98 -4.92
CA ARG A 36 -4.59 10.65 -6.19
C ARG A 36 -3.38 10.65 -7.10
N ASN A 37 -3.60 10.44 -8.40
CA ASN A 37 -2.58 10.52 -9.43
C ASN A 37 -2.23 11.99 -9.77
N PRO A 38 -1.29 12.27 -10.70
CA PRO A 38 -0.89 13.63 -11.05
C PRO A 38 -2.03 14.49 -11.61
N GLU A 39 -3.02 13.87 -12.26
CA GLU A 39 -4.22 14.54 -12.79
C GLU A 39 -5.25 14.88 -11.70
N GLY A 40 -4.97 14.55 -10.43
CA GLY A 40 -5.87 14.78 -9.31
C GLY A 40 -7.01 13.75 -9.20
N THR A 41 -6.99 12.72 -10.04
CA THR A 41 -7.98 11.63 -10.04
C THR A 41 -7.66 10.65 -8.91
N ALA A 42 -8.65 10.33 -8.09
CA ALA A 42 -8.52 9.31 -7.05
C ALA A 42 -8.34 7.92 -7.67
N VAL A 43 -7.20 7.29 -7.39
CA VAL A 43 -6.89 5.91 -7.82
C VAL A 43 -7.08 4.91 -6.69
N GLY A 44 -7.05 5.37 -5.44
CA GLY A 44 -7.31 4.55 -4.26
C GLY A 44 -8.02 5.32 -3.17
N LEU A 45 -8.84 4.61 -2.40
CA LEU A 45 -9.56 5.15 -1.25
C LEU A 45 -9.46 4.17 -0.09
N ILE A 46 -9.16 4.69 1.09
CA ILE A 46 -9.21 3.97 2.35
C ILE A 46 -10.23 4.67 3.23
N GLU A 47 -11.22 3.96 3.74
CA GLU A 47 -12.17 4.45 4.74
C GLU A 47 -11.78 3.87 6.10
N TRP A 48 -11.54 4.74 7.07
CA TRP A 48 -11.15 4.30 8.41
C TRP A 48 -12.37 4.31 9.32
N LYS A 49 -12.79 3.11 9.70
CA LYS A 49 -13.83 2.79 10.67
C LYS A 49 -13.35 1.60 11.49
N ASP A 50 -14.20 1.05 12.37
CA ASP A 50 -13.90 -0.15 13.15
C ASP A 50 -13.38 -1.32 12.27
N GLN A 51 -13.92 -1.44 11.06
CA GLN A 51 -13.41 -2.32 10.02
C GLN A 51 -12.99 -1.51 8.79
N PRO A 52 -11.68 -1.23 8.60
CA PRO A 52 -11.21 -0.43 7.48
C PRO A 52 -11.57 -1.04 6.13
N MET A 53 -12.01 -0.18 5.22
CA MET A 53 -12.39 -0.55 3.86
C MET A 53 -11.42 0.10 2.86
N VAL A 54 -11.19 -0.59 1.73
CA VAL A 54 -10.28 -0.14 0.69
C VAL A 54 -10.88 -0.35 -0.69
N GLU A 55 -10.59 0.57 -1.58
CA GLU A 55 -10.92 0.53 -3.00
C GLU A 55 -9.68 0.93 -3.80
N VAL A 56 -9.43 0.25 -4.91
CA VAL A 56 -8.43 0.65 -5.92
C VAL A 56 -9.14 0.69 -7.27
N ARG A 57 -9.31 1.90 -7.80
CA ARG A 57 -10.07 2.15 -9.02
C ARG A 57 -9.50 1.35 -10.18
N ASN A 58 -10.37 0.77 -11.00
CA ASN A 58 -10.04 -0.10 -12.13
C ASN A 58 -9.32 -1.41 -11.76
N VAL A 59 -9.12 -1.70 -10.47
CA VAL A 59 -8.51 -2.96 -10.01
C VAL A 59 -9.52 -3.79 -9.21
N PHE A 60 -10.18 -3.20 -8.21
CA PHE A 60 -11.25 -3.85 -7.46
C PHE A 60 -12.19 -2.84 -6.79
N GLY A 61 -13.45 -3.24 -6.62
CA GLY A 61 -14.44 -2.47 -5.86
C GLY A 61 -14.22 -2.54 -4.35
N LYS A 62 -14.84 -1.61 -3.62
CA LYS A 62 -14.69 -1.47 -2.16
C LYS A 62 -14.85 -2.78 -1.39
N GLN A 63 -13.86 -3.11 -0.57
CA GLN A 63 -13.84 -4.33 0.26
C GLN A 63 -13.06 -4.12 1.56
N CYS A 64 -13.18 -5.04 2.51
CA CYS A 64 -12.43 -4.97 3.77
C CYS A 64 -10.92 -5.09 3.52
N VAL A 65 -10.12 -4.28 4.22
CA VAL A 65 -8.66 -4.36 4.14
C VAL A 65 -8.17 -5.75 4.51
N SER A 66 -8.72 -6.36 5.56
CA SER A 66 -8.37 -7.73 5.99
C SER A 66 -8.71 -8.82 4.97
N LYS A 67 -9.63 -8.56 4.01
CA LYS A 67 -9.92 -9.50 2.91
C LYS A 67 -8.93 -9.36 1.76
N TRP A 68 -8.51 -8.13 1.48
CA TRP A 68 -7.62 -7.81 0.37
C TRP A 68 -6.15 -8.00 0.72
N LEU A 69 -5.73 -7.53 1.90
CA LEU A 69 -4.37 -7.53 2.45
C LEU A 69 -4.37 -8.29 3.80
N ALA A 70 -4.71 -9.57 3.73
CA ALA A 70 -4.95 -10.42 4.89
C ALA A 70 -3.66 -10.70 5.67
N LEU A 71 -3.69 -10.59 7.00
CA LEU A 71 -2.61 -11.08 7.85
C LEU A 71 -2.60 -12.62 7.83
N SER A 72 -1.41 -13.22 7.71
CA SER A 72 -1.24 -14.67 7.82
C SER A 72 -1.51 -15.16 9.24
N CYS A 73 -1.86 -16.44 9.41
CA CYS A 73 -2.17 -17.02 10.73
C CYS A 73 -1.00 -16.92 11.73
N ASP A 74 0.24 -16.95 11.23
CA ASP A 74 1.47 -16.79 12.01
C ASP A 74 1.86 -15.31 12.22
N ALA A 75 1.06 -14.37 11.71
CA ALA A 75 1.34 -12.93 11.68
C ALA A 75 2.70 -12.54 11.05
N GLY A 76 3.33 -13.45 10.31
CA GLY A 76 4.66 -13.25 9.72
C GLY A 76 4.65 -12.53 8.38
N HIS A 77 3.51 -12.47 7.70
CA HIS A 77 3.36 -11.81 6.40
C HIS A 77 1.92 -11.39 6.13
N ARG A 78 1.71 -10.61 5.07
CA ARG A 78 0.37 -10.31 4.54
C ARG A 78 0.20 -10.89 3.15
N ILE A 79 -0.99 -11.40 2.88
CA ILE A 79 -1.40 -11.95 1.59
C ILE A 79 -2.28 -10.91 0.91
N MET A 80 -1.78 -10.36 -0.20
CA MET A 80 -2.46 -9.40 -1.06
C MET A 80 -3.10 -10.10 -2.25
N LYS A 81 -4.34 -9.76 -2.62
CA LYS A 81 -5.03 -10.33 -3.79
C LYS A 81 -5.30 -9.28 -4.86
N VAL A 82 -4.89 -9.53 -6.10
CA VAL A 82 -5.10 -8.62 -7.23
C VAL A 82 -5.47 -9.43 -8.46
N ALA A 83 -6.59 -9.13 -9.11
CA ALA A 83 -7.05 -9.82 -10.31
C ALA A 83 -7.06 -11.36 -10.22
N GLY A 84 -7.32 -11.92 -9.03
CA GLY A 84 -7.31 -13.37 -8.78
C GLY A 84 -5.94 -13.93 -8.34
N GLU A 85 -4.86 -13.21 -8.61
CA GLU A 85 -3.50 -13.57 -8.21
C GLU A 85 -3.22 -13.21 -6.76
N LYS A 86 -2.31 -13.98 -6.13
CA LYS A 86 -1.89 -13.80 -4.75
C LYS A 86 -0.44 -13.35 -4.68
N TYR A 87 -0.21 -12.35 -3.85
CA TYR A 87 1.11 -11.81 -3.56
C TYR A 87 1.36 -11.77 -2.06
N ILE A 88 2.62 -11.87 -1.65
CA ILE A 88 3.03 -11.91 -0.25
C ILE A 88 3.88 -10.68 0.06
N TRP A 89 3.41 -9.86 1.00
CA TRP A 89 4.19 -8.83 1.67
C TRP A 89 4.82 -9.41 2.93
N ALA A 90 6.14 -9.61 2.92
CA ALA A 90 6.87 -10.22 4.03
C ALA A 90 7.94 -9.26 4.60
N PRO A 91 7.90 -8.93 5.91
CA PRO A 91 8.99 -8.24 6.58
C PRO A 91 10.27 -9.09 6.61
N ARG A 92 11.40 -8.53 6.15
CA ARG A 92 12.73 -9.16 6.22
C ARG A 92 13.80 -8.09 6.42
N LYS A 93 14.74 -8.29 7.34
CA LYS A 93 15.96 -7.45 7.51
C LYS A 93 15.72 -5.93 7.42
N GLY A 94 14.66 -5.41 8.05
CA GLY A 94 14.36 -3.97 8.09
C GLY A 94 13.62 -3.40 6.88
N ALA A 95 13.14 -4.25 5.96
CA ALA A 95 12.29 -3.85 4.84
C ALA A 95 11.08 -4.80 4.71
N ILE A 96 10.09 -4.43 3.90
CA ILE A 96 8.96 -5.30 3.55
C ILE A 96 9.06 -5.62 2.06
N TYR A 97 9.07 -6.90 1.70
CA TYR A 97 9.26 -7.35 0.32
C TYR A 97 7.99 -7.95 -0.24
N LEU A 98 7.75 -7.73 -1.53
CA LEU A 98 6.64 -8.29 -2.29
C LEU A 98 7.11 -9.41 -3.21
N TYR A 99 6.42 -10.53 -3.13
CA TYR A 99 6.68 -11.73 -3.94
C TYR A 99 5.37 -12.31 -4.48
N PRO A 100 5.37 -13.01 -5.64
CA PRO A 100 4.25 -13.87 -6.03
C PRO A 100 4.12 -15.05 -5.05
N ALA A 101 2.89 -15.40 -4.68
CA ALA A 101 2.63 -16.54 -3.80
C ALA A 101 2.76 -17.88 -4.55
N GLY A 102 3.11 -18.95 -3.84
CA GLY A 102 3.05 -20.32 -4.37
C GLY A 102 4.22 -20.73 -5.28
N THR A 103 5.30 -19.94 -5.32
CA THR A 103 6.53 -20.26 -6.08
C THR A 103 7.66 -20.68 -5.13
N SER A 104 8.48 -21.64 -5.54
CA SER A 104 9.64 -22.11 -4.75
C SER A 104 10.83 -21.14 -4.80
N THR A 105 10.93 -20.36 -5.87
CA THR A 105 11.95 -19.32 -6.09
C THR A 105 11.29 -18.01 -6.50
N PRO A 106 10.62 -17.30 -5.57
CA PRO A 106 9.86 -16.11 -5.91
C PRO A 106 10.76 -14.97 -6.40
N GLU A 107 10.44 -14.42 -7.56
CA GLU A 107 11.02 -13.17 -8.06
C GLU A 107 10.57 -11.99 -7.18
N LEU A 108 11.50 -11.09 -6.87
CA LEU A 108 11.20 -9.85 -6.14
C LEU A 108 10.43 -8.88 -7.05
N LEU A 109 9.24 -8.46 -6.64
CA LEU A 109 8.40 -7.53 -7.40
C LEU A 109 8.46 -6.09 -6.88
N ALA A 110 8.52 -5.93 -5.56
CA ALA A 110 8.62 -4.62 -4.92
C ALA A 110 9.23 -4.74 -3.52
N ARG A 111 9.73 -3.62 -2.98
CA ARG A 111 10.10 -3.52 -1.57
C ARG A 111 9.78 -2.14 -1.00
N ILE A 112 9.42 -2.12 0.28
CA ILE A 112 9.22 -0.93 1.09
C ILE A 112 10.40 -0.81 2.04
N ILE A 113 11.10 0.32 1.98
CA ILE A 113 12.24 0.64 2.84
C ILE A 113 11.89 1.89 3.64
N ARG A 114 12.19 1.87 4.94
CA ARG A 114 12.13 3.05 5.79
C ARG A 114 13.55 3.53 6.09
N ALA A 115 13.88 4.72 5.62
CA ALA A 115 15.17 5.36 5.90
C ALA A 115 15.20 5.95 7.32
N ALA A 116 16.41 6.20 7.83
CA ALA A 116 16.61 6.71 9.19
C ALA A 116 15.98 8.10 9.42
N ASN A 117 15.85 8.90 8.38
CA ASN A 117 15.18 10.21 8.39
C ASN A 117 13.64 10.11 8.33
N GLY A 118 13.07 8.90 8.34
CA GLY A 118 11.64 8.67 8.29
C GLY A 118 11.05 8.58 6.87
N THR A 119 11.84 8.84 5.82
CA THR A 119 11.39 8.68 4.42
C THR A 119 11.06 7.22 4.14
N ILE A 120 9.92 6.99 3.49
CA ILE A 120 9.50 5.68 3.02
C ILE A 120 9.67 5.62 1.51
N SER A 121 10.41 4.63 1.04
CA SER A 121 10.64 4.37 -0.38
C SER A 121 9.94 3.09 -0.79
N LEU A 122 9.09 3.18 -1.81
CA LEU A 122 8.57 2.03 -2.54
C LEU A 122 9.42 1.85 -3.81
N GLU A 123 10.19 0.77 -3.86
CA GLU A 123 10.86 0.34 -5.09
C GLU A 123 10.02 -0.77 -5.72
N ILE A 124 9.77 -0.68 -7.02
CA ILE A 124 8.93 -1.62 -7.77
C ILE A 124 9.61 -1.96 -9.10
N THR A 125 9.56 -3.23 -9.51
CA THR A 125 10.17 -3.67 -10.76
C THR A 125 9.33 -3.24 -11.98
N PRO A 126 9.97 -3.09 -13.16
CA PRO A 126 9.23 -2.84 -14.40
C PRO A 126 8.19 -3.94 -14.70
N SER A 127 8.51 -5.20 -14.42
CA SER A 127 7.60 -6.34 -14.61
C SER A 127 6.34 -6.21 -13.74
N ALA A 128 6.47 -5.78 -12.49
CA ALA A 128 5.34 -5.53 -11.61
C ALA A 128 4.48 -4.34 -12.08
N ILE A 129 5.11 -3.27 -12.60
CA ILE A 129 4.37 -2.15 -13.20
C ILE A 129 3.58 -2.61 -14.43
N SER A 130 4.21 -3.34 -15.34
CA SER A 130 3.55 -3.87 -16.55
C SER A 130 2.42 -4.84 -16.22
N ALA A 131 2.48 -5.51 -15.06
CA ALA A 131 1.40 -6.35 -14.53
C ALA A 131 0.27 -5.55 -13.83
N GLY A 132 0.31 -4.22 -13.83
CA GLY A 132 -0.73 -3.37 -13.24
C GLY A 132 -0.69 -3.28 -11.70
N LEU A 133 0.46 -3.55 -11.08
CA LEU A 133 0.59 -3.57 -9.61
C LEU A 133 0.89 -2.21 -8.98
N LEU A 134 1.10 -1.15 -9.77
CA LEU A 134 1.63 0.12 -9.26
C LEU A 134 0.71 0.78 -8.23
N GLU A 135 -0.54 1.07 -8.59
CA GLU A 135 -1.52 1.71 -7.72
C GLU A 135 -1.80 0.86 -6.48
N THR A 136 -1.90 -0.45 -6.69
CA THR A 136 -2.08 -1.45 -5.63
C THR A 136 -0.91 -1.43 -4.64
N CYS A 137 0.34 -1.40 -5.11
CA CYS A 137 1.52 -1.35 -4.26
C CYS A 137 1.62 -0.02 -3.49
N VAL A 138 1.22 1.08 -4.11
CA VAL A 138 1.14 2.40 -3.45
C VAL A 138 0.14 2.35 -2.30
N VAL A 139 -1.08 1.88 -2.54
CA VAL A 139 -2.12 1.78 -1.50
C VAL A 139 -1.70 0.80 -0.38
N ALA A 140 -1.11 -0.34 -0.74
CA ALA A 140 -0.57 -1.29 0.24
C ALA A 140 0.54 -0.64 1.09
N THR A 141 1.40 0.17 0.49
CA THR A 141 2.45 0.92 1.22
C THR A 141 1.84 1.87 2.25
N VAL A 142 0.80 2.62 1.87
CA VAL A 142 0.06 3.50 2.80
C VAL A 142 -0.47 2.71 3.99
N LEU A 143 -1.17 1.60 3.76
CA LEU A 143 -1.71 0.77 4.84
C LEU A 143 -0.61 0.16 5.72
N LEU A 144 0.46 -0.36 5.14
CA LEU A 144 1.56 -1.01 5.86
C LEU A 144 2.40 -0.02 6.69
N GLN A 145 2.39 1.28 6.35
CA GLN A 145 3.21 2.30 6.99
C GLN A 145 2.40 3.41 7.68
N CYS A 146 1.07 3.32 7.74
CA CYS A 146 0.23 4.36 8.34
C CYS A 146 0.31 4.39 9.88
N GLY A 147 0.67 3.28 10.54
CA GLY A 147 0.67 3.18 12.00
C GLY A 147 -0.72 2.96 12.62
N HIS A 148 -1.76 2.80 11.81
CA HIS A 148 -3.12 2.43 12.27
C HIS A 148 -3.30 0.90 12.24
N LYS A 149 -4.23 0.40 13.06
CA LYS A 149 -4.69 -0.99 13.00
C LYS A 149 -5.53 -1.18 11.73
N ILE A 150 -5.22 -2.22 10.96
CA ILE A 150 -5.89 -2.52 9.68
C ILE A 150 -6.58 -3.90 9.66
N ASP A 151 -6.63 -4.56 10.81
CA ASP A 151 -7.29 -5.87 11.05
C ASP A 151 -8.43 -5.73 12.06
#